data_AF-A0A3G4W4I7-F1
#
_entry.id   AF-A0A3G4W4I7-F1
#
_cell.length_a   1.000
_cell.length_b   1.000
_cell.length_c   1.000
_cell.angle_alpha   90.00
_cell.angle_beta   90.00
_cell.angle_gamma   90.00
#
_symmetry.space_group_name_H-M   'P 1'
#
loop_
_entity.id
_entity.type
_entity.pdbx_description
1 polymer ?
#
loop_
_entity_poly.entity_id
_entity_poly.type
_entity_poly.pdbx_seq_one_letter_code
_entity_poly.pdbx_strand_id
1 'polypeptide(L)'
;MAVPVDAHTLAVEQMRLGDHAFAHYEDDELRWGVLGVFAQLGLARGEKVVVMADPDVPHDEAFRQLFPDGVSEAAVSRGQLRFTSMRELIDPHRSFTAERQMGRLREETEQARSEGYAGLRSIIDMAWVQDLGMDVEGVMHRETHAEALFTDRLYAEICSYDRRRFTPETVEAMRVGHPVALLERPGELGAFHFDHGLRLVGEADWSTRAQWSAALEDALSGPSADHPLLIDLTPVSFLSVTCGTEVLRQVRQARPARRVEVRCSPFNAELLRRLGARGVGTLFLVEDEGSVW
;
A
#
# COMPACT_ATOMS: atom_id res chain seq x y z
N MET A 1 -5.12 -2.88 18.25
CA MET A 1 -3.69 -2.51 18.31
C MET A 1 -3.32 -2.01 16.93
N ALA A 2 -2.62 -0.88 16.83
CA ALA A 2 -2.11 -0.41 15.55
C ALA A 2 -1.10 -1.43 15.01
N VAL A 3 -1.18 -1.73 13.72
CA VAL A 3 -0.21 -2.60 13.06
C VAL A 3 1.13 -1.89 12.96
N PRO A 4 2.24 -2.51 13.38
CA PRO A 4 3.55 -1.87 13.31
C PRO A 4 3.97 -1.65 11.86
N VAL A 5 4.62 -0.51 11.61
CA VAL A 5 5.31 -0.24 10.35
C VAL A 5 6.60 -1.06 10.33
N ASP A 6 6.82 -1.78 9.25
CA ASP A 6 7.99 -2.62 9.03
C ASP A 6 8.55 -2.46 7.60
N ALA A 7 9.48 -3.34 7.23
CA ALA A 7 10.11 -3.34 5.91
C ALA A 7 9.13 -3.59 4.75
N HIS A 8 7.99 -4.23 5.01
CA HIS A 8 6.97 -4.60 4.02
C HIS A 8 5.80 -3.60 3.97
N THR A 9 5.87 -2.54 4.79
CA THR A 9 4.82 -1.55 4.85
C THR A 9 4.90 -0.56 3.69
N LEU A 10 3.74 -0.28 3.07
CA LEU A 10 3.56 0.71 2.01
C LEU A 10 2.39 1.65 2.31
N ALA A 11 2.44 2.84 1.73
CA ALA A 11 1.25 3.68 1.60
C ALA A 11 0.52 3.30 0.31
N VAL A 12 -0.81 3.37 0.33
CA VAL A 12 -1.64 2.89 -0.78
C VAL A 12 -1.36 3.61 -2.11
N GLU A 13 -0.90 4.86 -2.05
CA GLU A 13 -0.51 5.66 -3.22
C GLU A 13 0.67 5.05 -3.99
N GLN A 14 1.52 4.29 -3.29
CA GLN A 14 2.66 3.58 -3.87
C GLN A 14 2.29 2.23 -4.48
N MET A 15 1.07 1.72 -4.30
CA MET A 15 0.67 0.44 -4.87
C MET A 15 0.64 0.47 -6.40
N ARG A 16 1.18 -0.59 -7.00
CA ARG A 16 1.30 -0.84 -8.45
C ARG A 16 0.68 -2.18 -8.80
N LEU A 17 0.47 -2.41 -10.09
CA LEU A 17 0.22 -3.77 -10.57
C LEU A 17 1.41 -4.67 -10.21
N GLY A 18 1.10 -5.88 -9.73
CA GLY A 18 2.02 -6.81 -9.08
C GLY A 18 1.96 -6.80 -7.56
N ASP A 19 1.25 -5.86 -6.92
CA ASP A 19 1.19 -5.82 -5.46
C ASP A 19 0.00 -6.62 -4.91
N HIS A 20 0.28 -7.39 -3.85
CA HIS A 20 -0.71 -8.10 -3.04
C HIS A 20 -0.64 -7.57 -1.61
N ALA A 21 -1.65 -6.80 -1.20
CA ALA A 21 -1.58 -6.03 0.03
C ALA A 21 -2.64 -6.39 1.05
N PHE A 22 -2.20 -6.51 2.29
CA PHE A 22 -3.03 -6.56 3.47
C PHE A 22 -3.43 -5.13 3.89
N ALA A 23 -4.73 -4.92 4.06
CA ALA A 23 -5.28 -3.74 4.70
C ALA A 23 -6.14 -4.15 5.90
N HIS A 24 -6.23 -3.28 6.90
CA HIS A 24 -7.12 -3.49 8.04
C HIS A 24 -7.78 -2.18 8.44
N TYR A 25 -8.90 -2.30 9.15
CA TYR A 25 -9.63 -1.16 9.68
C TYR A 25 -10.29 -1.50 11.01
N GLU A 26 -10.43 -0.50 11.89
CA GLU A 26 -11.18 -0.63 13.15
C GLU A 26 -12.53 0.10 13.15
N ASP A 27 -12.79 0.92 12.13
CA ASP A 27 -14.06 1.59 11.90
C ASP A 27 -14.30 1.83 10.40
N ASP A 28 -15.52 2.29 10.07
CA ASP A 28 -15.96 2.44 8.69
C ASP A 28 -15.39 3.69 8.01
N GLU A 29 -14.90 4.70 8.75
CA GLU A 29 -14.22 5.86 8.15
C GLU A 29 -12.86 5.43 7.60
N LEU A 30 -12.10 4.66 8.37
CA LEU A 30 -10.80 4.10 7.96
C LEU A 30 -10.95 3.13 6.80
N ARG A 31 -12.01 2.32 6.83
CA ARG A 31 -12.31 1.32 5.82
C ARG A 31 -12.23 1.88 4.40
N TRP A 32 -12.82 3.05 4.17
CA TRP A 32 -13.02 3.55 2.81
C TRP A 32 -11.88 4.40 2.28
N GLY A 33 -11.09 5.05 3.15
CA GLY A 33 -10.01 5.94 2.73
C GLY A 33 -8.98 5.25 1.85
N VAL A 34 -8.35 4.19 2.37
CA VAL A 34 -7.35 3.39 1.64
C VAL A 34 -7.92 2.80 0.35
N LEU A 35 -9.10 2.17 0.44
CA LEU A 35 -9.74 1.51 -0.69
C LEU A 35 -10.14 2.51 -1.79
N GLY A 36 -10.61 3.69 -1.40
CA GLY A 36 -10.98 4.78 -2.31
C GLY A 36 -9.77 5.29 -3.09
N VAL A 37 -8.63 5.55 -2.43
CA VAL A 37 -7.39 5.96 -3.09
C VAL A 37 -6.91 4.89 -4.08
N PHE A 38 -6.91 3.62 -3.66
CA PHE A 38 -6.52 2.50 -4.53
C PHE A 38 -7.37 2.42 -5.81
N ALA A 39 -8.69 2.53 -5.66
CA ALA A 39 -9.63 2.48 -6.77
C ALA A 39 -9.46 3.70 -7.71
N GLN A 40 -9.41 4.91 -7.16
CA GLN A 40 -9.29 6.15 -7.94
C GLN A 40 -7.98 6.21 -8.72
N LEU A 41 -6.85 5.82 -8.12
CA LEU A 41 -5.57 5.77 -8.81
C LEU A 41 -5.56 4.73 -9.95
N GLY A 42 -6.17 3.56 -9.74
CA GLY A 42 -6.33 2.56 -10.80
C GLY A 42 -7.12 3.11 -11.99
N LEU A 43 -8.26 3.74 -11.73
CA LEU A 43 -9.08 4.36 -12.77
C LEU A 43 -8.30 5.43 -13.54
N ALA A 44 -7.57 6.30 -12.84
CA ALA A 44 -6.76 7.36 -13.44
C ALA A 44 -5.59 6.81 -14.29
N ARG A 45 -5.07 5.63 -13.96
CA ARG A 45 -4.00 4.94 -14.71
C ARG A 45 -4.53 4.09 -15.89
N GLY A 46 -5.84 4.09 -16.14
CA GLY A 46 -6.44 3.30 -17.22
C GLY A 46 -6.53 1.80 -16.89
N GLU A 47 -6.57 1.46 -15.61
CA GLU A 47 -6.72 0.09 -15.12
C GLU A 47 -8.20 -0.20 -14.82
N LYS A 48 -8.62 -1.46 -14.95
CA LYS A 48 -9.96 -1.89 -14.53
C LYS A 48 -9.97 -2.11 -13.02
N VAL A 49 -11.06 -1.75 -12.35
CA VAL A 49 -11.22 -1.90 -10.90
C VAL A 49 -12.46 -2.74 -10.62
N VAL A 50 -12.26 -3.83 -9.89
CA VAL A 50 -13.32 -4.70 -9.39
C VAL A 50 -13.39 -4.56 -7.86
N VAL A 51 -14.58 -4.28 -7.35
CA VAL A 51 -14.83 -4.12 -5.92
C VAL A 51 -15.71 -5.27 -5.45
N MET A 52 -15.16 -6.10 -4.59
CA MET A 52 -15.85 -7.11 -3.80
C MET A 52 -15.92 -6.62 -2.35
N ALA A 53 -16.90 -5.77 -2.08
CA ALA A 53 -17.14 -5.22 -0.74
C ALA A 53 -17.69 -6.29 0.22
N ASP A 54 -17.85 -5.91 1.49
CA ASP A 54 -18.53 -6.74 2.49
C ASP A 54 -19.92 -7.13 1.97
N PRO A 55 -20.32 -8.41 2.04
CA PRO A 55 -21.63 -8.88 1.59
C PRO A 55 -22.82 -8.11 2.20
N ASP A 56 -22.66 -7.53 3.39
CA ASP A 56 -23.69 -6.74 4.05
C ASP A 56 -23.79 -5.28 3.53
N VAL A 57 -22.85 -4.84 2.68
CA VAL A 57 -22.80 -3.49 2.13
C VAL A 57 -23.34 -3.47 0.69
N PRO A 58 -24.45 -2.76 0.43
CA PRO A 58 -24.96 -2.58 -0.93
C PRO A 58 -23.94 -1.92 -1.88
N HIS A 59 -23.95 -2.32 -3.15
CA HIS A 59 -23.00 -1.81 -4.15
C HIS A 59 -23.09 -0.28 -4.35
N ASP A 60 -24.29 0.30 -4.25
CA ASP A 60 -24.51 1.75 -4.37
C ASP A 60 -23.97 2.51 -3.15
N GLU A 61 -24.03 1.91 -1.96
CA GLU A 61 -23.37 2.43 -0.78
C GLU A 61 -21.86 2.37 -0.91
N ALA A 62 -21.29 1.21 -1.27
CA ALA A 62 -19.85 1.07 -1.51
C ALA A 62 -19.35 2.08 -2.57
N PHE A 63 -20.12 2.31 -3.63
CA PHE A 63 -19.80 3.32 -4.64
C PHE A 63 -19.72 4.73 -4.05
N ARG A 64 -20.73 5.15 -3.27
CA ARG A 64 -20.74 6.49 -2.65
C ARG A 64 -19.57 6.69 -1.68
N GLN A 65 -19.18 5.64 -0.96
CA GLN A 65 -18.07 5.72 0.00
C GLN A 65 -16.70 5.81 -0.69
N LEU A 66 -16.48 5.02 -1.76
CA LEU A 66 -15.23 5.05 -2.51
C LEU A 66 -15.07 6.29 -3.40
N PHE A 67 -16.18 6.88 -3.83
CA PHE A 67 -16.24 7.99 -4.78
C PHE A 67 -17.22 9.08 -4.34
N PRO A 68 -16.95 9.79 -3.22
CA PRO A 68 -17.86 10.77 -2.64
C PRO A 68 -18.18 11.94 -3.60
N ASP A 69 -17.27 12.27 -4.52
CA ASP A 69 -17.44 13.36 -5.49
C ASP A 69 -18.13 12.95 -6.80
N GLY A 70 -18.56 11.68 -6.95
CA GLY A 70 -19.32 11.20 -8.12
C GLY A 70 -18.55 11.09 -9.43
N VAL A 71 -17.24 11.35 -9.45
CA VAL A 71 -16.36 11.41 -10.64
C VAL A 71 -16.23 10.06 -11.38
N SER A 72 -16.84 8.98 -10.87
CA SER A 72 -16.67 7.60 -11.38
C SER A 72 -17.90 6.99 -12.06
N GLU A 73 -19.01 7.71 -12.25
CA GLU A 73 -20.18 7.15 -12.96
C GLU A 73 -19.85 6.71 -14.39
N ALA A 74 -19.02 7.51 -15.09
CA ALA A 74 -18.55 7.16 -16.42
C ALA A 74 -17.65 5.92 -16.43
N ALA A 75 -16.98 5.60 -15.32
CA ALA A 75 -16.17 4.38 -15.19
C ALA A 75 -17.06 3.15 -15.03
N VAL A 76 -18.17 3.27 -14.31
CA VAL A 76 -19.19 2.21 -14.22
C VAL A 76 -19.84 1.95 -15.58
N SER A 77 -20.27 3.01 -16.27
CA SER A 77 -21.00 2.85 -17.54
C SER A 77 -20.17 2.22 -18.67
N ARG A 78 -18.86 2.44 -18.69
CA ARG A 78 -17.92 1.80 -19.63
C ARG A 78 -17.35 0.46 -19.14
N GLY A 79 -17.75 0.00 -17.94
CA GLY A 79 -17.29 -1.25 -17.35
C GLY A 79 -15.87 -1.22 -16.77
N GLN A 80 -15.24 -0.05 -16.65
CA GLN A 80 -13.92 0.08 -16.01
C GLN A 80 -14.01 -0.10 -14.49
N LEU A 81 -15.13 0.28 -13.88
CA LEU A 81 -15.42 0.04 -12.46
C LEU A 81 -16.60 -0.94 -12.34
N ARG A 82 -16.42 -2.04 -11.63
CA ARG A 82 -17.44 -3.07 -11.42
C ARG A 82 -17.53 -3.43 -9.95
N PHE A 83 -18.75 -3.53 -9.43
CA PHE A 83 -19.04 -4.08 -8.11
C PHE A 83 -19.59 -5.49 -8.27
N THR A 84 -19.11 -6.41 -7.44
CA THR A 84 -19.48 -7.83 -7.46
C THR A 84 -19.26 -8.43 -6.07
N SER A 85 -19.43 -9.74 -5.93
CA SER A 85 -19.15 -10.47 -4.69
C SER A 85 -18.28 -11.69 -4.93
N MET A 86 -17.67 -12.22 -3.87
CA MET A 86 -16.93 -13.49 -3.95
C MET A 86 -17.82 -14.63 -4.47
N ARG A 87 -19.10 -14.63 -4.10
CA ARG A 87 -20.09 -15.62 -4.54
C ARG A 87 -20.35 -15.55 -6.05
N GLU A 88 -20.47 -14.35 -6.61
CA GLU A 88 -20.61 -14.14 -8.06
C GLU A 88 -19.34 -14.49 -8.81
N LEU A 89 -18.16 -14.20 -8.24
CA LEU A 89 -16.87 -14.52 -8.86
C LEU A 89 -16.71 -16.03 -9.09
N ILE A 90 -17.13 -16.85 -8.12
CA ILE A 90 -16.99 -18.31 -8.17
C ILE A 90 -18.20 -19.05 -8.79
N ASP A 91 -19.27 -18.34 -9.19
CA ASP A 91 -20.44 -18.93 -9.85
C ASP A 91 -20.04 -19.66 -11.16
N PRO A 92 -20.63 -20.84 -11.49
CA PRO A 92 -21.76 -21.53 -10.85
C PRO A 92 -21.37 -22.46 -9.68
N HIS A 93 -20.12 -22.42 -9.22
CA HIS A 93 -19.67 -23.29 -8.15
C HIS A 93 -20.16 -22.79 -6.79
N ARG A 94 -20.65 -23.72 -5.95
CA ARG A 94 -21.18 -23.39 -4.61
C ARG A 94 -20.11 -23.35 -3.51
N SER A 95 -18.96 -23.96 -3.76
CA SER A 95 -17.86 -24.08 -2.79
C SER A 95 -16.66 -23.27 -3.24
N PHE A 96 -16.14 -22.44 -2.34
CA PHE A 96 -14.89 -21.74 -2.55
C PHE A 96 -13.70 -22.72 -2.55
N THR A 97 -12.74 -22.47 -3.44
CA THR A 97 -11.39 -23.04 -3.39
C THR A 97 -10.43 -21.98 -3.89
N ALA A 98 -9.25 -21.84 -3.27
CA ALA A 98 -8.25 -20.86 -3.70
C ALA A 98 -7.93 -20.97 -5.20
N GLU A 99 -7.76 -22.19 -5.72
CA GLU A 99 -7.49 -22.43 -7.14
C GLU A 99 -8.57 -21.83 -8.07
N ARG A 100 -9.84 -22.03 -7.75
CA ARG A 100 -10.96 -21.46 -8.55
C ARG A 100 -10.96 -19.95 -8.50
N GLN A 101 -10.86 -19.34 -7.32
CA GLN A 101 -10.83 -17.89 -7.21
C GLN A 101 -9.67 -17.31 -8.03
N MET A 102 -8.47 -17.88 -7.88
CA MET A 102 -7.30 -17.44 -8.65
C MET A 102 -7.53 -17.62 -10.16
N GLY A 103 -8.10 -18.74 -10.61
CA GLY A 103 -8.47 -18.93 -12.01
C GLY A 103 -9.40 -17.83 -12.54
N ARG A 104 -10.44 -17.49 -11.78
CA ARG A 104 -11.40 -16.43 -12.15
C ARG A 104 -10.77 -15.04 -12.16
N LEU A 105 -9.87 -14.74 -11.23
CA LEU A 105 -9.12 -13.49 -11.22
C LEU A 105 -8.15 -13.38 -12.42
N ARG A 106 -7.55 -14.49 -12.86
CA ARG A 106 -6.77 -14.51 -14.11
C ARG A 106 -7.66 -14.22 -15.32
N GLU A 107 -8.80 -14.89 -15.43
CA GLU A 107 -9.77 -14.66 -16.51
C GLU A 107 -10.24 -13.20 -16.55
N GLU A 108 -10.57 -12.59 -15.40
CA GLU A 108 -10.96 -11.18 -15.32
C GLU A 108 -9.81 -10.23 -15.68
N THR A 109 -8.56 -10.59 -15.35
CA THR A 109 -7.36 -9.82 -15.73
C THR A 109 -7.13 -9.88 -17.24
N GLU A 110 -7.20 -11.06 -17.84
CA GLU A 110 -7.10 -11.25 -19.30
C GLU A 110 -8.22 -10.52 -20.04
N GLN A 111 -9.44 -10.55 -19.47
CA GLN A 111 -10.58 -9.82 -20.02
C GLN A 111 -10.38 -8.30 -19.93
N ALA A 112 -9.89 -7.78 -18.81
CA ALA A 112 -9.55 -6.36 -18.68
C ALA A 112 -8.53 -5.92 -19.74
N ARG A 113 -7.52 -6.76 -19.99
CA ARG A 113 -6.52 -6.54 -21.03
C ARG A 113 -7.11 -6.56 -22.43
N SER A 114 -8.03 -7.48 -22.73
CA SER A 114 -8.68 -7.57 -24.04
C SER A 114 -9.63 -6.38 -24.31
N GLU A 115 -10.20 -5.80 -23.25
CA GLU A 115 -10.99 -4.57 -23.27
C GLU A 115 -10.15 -3.29 -23.45
N GLY A 116 -8.82 -3.41 -23.40
CA GLY A 116 -7.87 -2.30 -23.61
C GLY A 116 -7.42 -1.59 -22.33
N TYR A 117 -7.73 -2.13 -21.14
CA TYR A 117 -7.21 -1.61 -19.88
C TYR A 117 -5.76 -2.06 -19.64
N ALA A 118 -5.01 -1.29 -18.86
CA ALA A 118 -3.60 -1.59 -18.57
C ALA A 118 -3.42 -2.89 -17.75
N GLY A 119 -4.38 -3.18 -16.87
CA GLY A 119 -4.44 -4.35 -15.99
C GLY A 119 -5.70 -4.31 -15.12
N LEU A 120 -5.74 -5.14 -14.08
CA LEU A 120 -6.86 -5.26 -13.15
C LEU A 120 -6.42 -4.99 -11.69
N ARG A 121 -7.23 -4.19 -11.00
CA ARG A 121 -7.18 -4.02 -9.54
C ARG A 121 -8.41 -4.66 -8.91
N SER A 122 -8.21 -5.40 -7.82
CA SER A 122 -9.32 -5.88 -7.00
C SER A 122 -9.23 -5.36 -5.57
N ILE A 123 -10.39 -4.97 -5.05
CA ILE A 123 -10.61 -4.77 -3.62
C ILE A 123 -11.44 -5.96 -3.14
N ILE A 124 -10.95 -6.70 -2.14
CA ILE A 124 -11.63 -7.84 -1.55
C ILE A 124 -11.79 -7.62 -0.06
N ASP A 125 -13.02 -7.38 0.39
CA ASP A 125 -13.35 -7.35 1.81
C ASP A 125 -13.50 -8.78 2.34
N MET A 126 -12.69 -9.12 3.34
CA MET A 126 -12.58 -10.49 3.83
C MET A 126 -13.79 -10.95 4.64
N ALA A 127 -14.81 -10.10 4.84
CA ALA A 127 -16.11 -10.52 5.36
C ALA A 127 -16.75 -11.69 4.59
N TRP A 128 -16.38 -11.88 3.31
CA TRP A 128 -16.85 -13.03 2.51
C TRP A 128 -16.51 -14.39 3.14
N VAL A 129 -15.45 -14.48 3.96
CA VAL A 129 -15.02 -15.71 4.61
C VAL A 129 -16.14 -16.28 5.48
N GLN A 130 -16.79 -15.42 6.27
CA GLN A 130 -17.93 -15.83 7.11
C GLN A 130 -19.17 -16.11 6.27
N ASP A 131 -19.45 -15.31 5.22
CA ASP A 131 -20.58 -15.52 4.30
C ASP A 131 -20.53 -16.87 3.55
N LEU A 132 -19.32 -17.33 3.21
CA LEU A 132 -19.11 -18.62 2.55
C LEU A 132 -18.85 -19.78 3.53
N GLY A 133 -18.85 -19.53 4.84
CA GLY A 133 -18.59 -20.56 5.86
C GLY A 133 -17.19 -21.16 5.79
N MET A 134 -16.21 -20.37 5.33
CA MET A 134 -14.81 -20.77 5.24
C MET A 134 -14.10 -20.63 6.59
N ASP A 135 -13.13 -21.49 6.84
CA ASP A 135 -12.23 -21.36 7.98
C ASP A 135 -11.02 -20.47 7.65
N VAL A 136 -10.32 -20.05 8.70
CA VAL A 136 -9.11 -19.22 8.59
C VAL A 136 -7.98 -19.97 7.87
N GLU A 137 -7.92 -21.29 7.98
CA GLU A 137 -6.90 -22.12 7.33
C GLU A 137 -7.03 -22.09 5.80
N GLY A 138 -8.25 -22.20 5.27
CA GLY A 138 -8.53 -22.08 3.84
C GLY A 138 -8.19 -20.71 3.27
N VAL A 139 -8.36 -19.64 4.08
CA VAL A 139 -7.96 -18.27 3.72
C VAL A 139 -6.44 -18.15 3.72
N MET A 140 -5.75 -18.60 4.78
CA MET A 140 -4.29 -18.59 4.84
C MET A 140 -3.65 -19.34 3.66
N HIS A 141 -4.23 -20.47 3.25
CA HIS A 141 -3.75 -21.21 2.09
C HIS A 141 -3.84 -20.37 0.81
N ARG A 142 -4.95 -19.64 0.61
CA ARG A 142 -5.11 -18.69 -0.49
C ARG A 142 -4.05 -17.60 -0.44
N GLU A 143 -3.91 -16.91 0.69
CA GLU A 143 -2.99 -15.78 0.84
C GLU A 143 -1.54 -16.17 0.50
N THR A 144 -1.10 -17.33 0.99
CA THR A 144 0.28 -17.80 0.86
C THR A 144 0.62 -18.44 -0.48
N HIS A 145 -0.38 -18.74 -1.34
CA HIS A 145 -0.19 -19.40 -2.64
C HIS A 145 -0.65 -18.55 -3.82
N ALA A 146 -0.93 -17.26 -3.60
CA ALA A 146 -1.43 -16.34 -4.62
C ALA A 146 -0.33 -15.72 -5.51
N GLU A 147 0.96 -15.93 -5.22
CA GLU A 147 2.11 -15.27 -5.87
C GLU A 147 2.03 -15.26 -7.41
N ALA A 148 1.62 -16.40 -8.00
CA ALA A 148 1.52 -16.55 -9.46
C ALA A 148 0.49 -15.62 -10.13
N LEU A 149 -0.44 -15.00 -9.37
CA LEU A 149 -1.34 -13.97 -9.89
C LEU A 149 -0.65 -12.64 -10.12
N PHE A 150 0.43 -12.37 -9.40
CA PHE A 150 1.04 -11.04 -9.33
C PHE A 150 2.34 -10.94 -10.13
N THR A 151 2.94 -12.09 -10.50
CA THR A 151 4.24 -12.17 -11.19
C THR A 151 4.29 -11.45 -12.54
N ASP A 152 3.20 -11.46 -13.32
CA ASP A 152 3.15 -10.80 -14.62
C ASP A 152 2.91 -9.28 -14.54
N ARG A 153 2.68 -8.77 -13.32
CA ARG A 153 2.37 -7.38 -13.01
C ARG A 153 1.18 -6.83 -13.79
N LEU A 154 0.20 -7.66 -14.10
CA LEU A 154 -1.07 -7.26 -14.71
C LEU A 154 -2.22 -7.17 -13.69
N TYR A 155 -2.02 -7.72 -12.49
CA TYR A 155 -3.00 -7.76 -11.41
C TYR A 155 -2.47 -7.13 -10.12
N ALA A 156 -3.31 -6.44 -9.36
CA ALA A 156 -3.05 -6.03 -7.99
C ALA A 156 -4.30 -6.18 -7.10
N GLU A 157 -4.08 -6.44 -5.82
CA GLU A 157 -5.17 -6.75 -4.89
C GLU A 157 -4.95 -6.13 -3.51
N ILE A 158 -6.03 -5.63 -2.94
CA ILE A 158 -6.13 -5.36 -1.51
C ILE A 158 -7.09 -6.38 -0.89
N CYS A 159 -6.61 -7.11 0.10
CA CYS A 159 -7.42 -7.89 1.03
C CYS A 159 -7.63 -7.09 2.31
N SER A 160 -8.88 -6.70 2.57
CA SER A 160 -9.24 -5.79 3.66
C SER A 160 -9.90 -6.54 4.82
N TYR A 161 -9.38 -6.39 6.03
CA TYR A 161 -9.80 -7.10 7.23
C TYR A 161 -10.42 -6.17 8.29
N ASP A 162 -11.65 -6.45 8.69
CA ASP A 162 -12.30 -5.78 9.82
C ASP A 162 -11.77 -6.31 11.16
N ARG A 163 -11.04 -5.46 11.91
CA ARG A 163 -10.46 -5.80 13.22
C ARG A 163 -11.52 -6.03 14.31
N ARG A 164 -12.79 -5.69 14.06
CA ARG A 164 -13.93 -5.99 14.92
C ARG A 164 -14.47 -7.41 14.69
N ARG A 165 -14.22 -8.00 13.51
CA ARG A 165 -14.71 -9.34 13.11
C ARG A 165 -13.67 -10.43 13.24
N PHE A 166 -12.40 -10.12 13.01
CA PHE A 166 -11.29 -11.07 13.10
C PHE A 166 -10.52 -10.95 14.42
N THR A 167 -10.05 -12.08 14.96
CA THR A 167 -9.23 -12.05 16.18
C THR A 167 -7.88 -11.37 15.91
N PRO A 168 -7.24 -10.74 16.90
CA PRO A 168 -5.92 -10.14 16.74
C PRO A 168 -4.86 -11.09 16.16
N GLU A 169 -4.90 -12.36 16.54
CA GLU A 169 -4.00 -13.40 16.04
C GLU A 169 -4.23 -13.69 14.56
N THR A 170 -5.49 -13.68 14.12
CA THR A 170 -5.85 -13.86 12.71
C THR A 170 -5.38 -12.66 11.89
N VAL A 171 -5.64 -11.44 12.37
CA VAL A 171 -5.21 -10.20 11.70
C VAL A 171 -3.69 -10.18 11.53
N GLU A 172 -2.93 -10.56 12.57
CA GLU A 172 -1.47 -10.64 12.48
C GLU A 172 -0.98 -11.75 11.56
N ALA A 173 -1.60 -12.94 11.58
CA ALA A 173 -1.27 -14.02 10.66
C ALA A 173 -1.49 -13.61 9.20
N MET A 174 -2.57 -12.87 8.92
CA MET A 174 -2.86 -12.35 7.58
C MET A 174 -1.85 -11.28 7.19
N ARG A 175 -1.52 -10.35 8.09
CA ARG A 175 -0.49 -9.36 7.84
C ARG A 175 0.85 -9.99 7.44
N VAL A 176 1.29 -11.02 8.18
CA VAL A 176 2.52 -11.77 7.89
C VAL A 176 2.41 -12.59 6.60
N GLY A 177 1.22 -13.07 6.26
CA GLY A 177 0.97 -13.84 5.04
C GLY A 177 1.00 -13.02 3.75
N HIS A 178 0.84 -11.69 3.81
CA HIS A 178 0.87 -10.82 2.65
C HIS A 178 2.28 -10.25 2.40
N PRO A 179 2.70 -10.13 1.13
CA PRO A 179 3.96 -9.47 0.78
C PRO A 179 4.05 -7.99 1.19
N VAL A 180 2.90 -7.32 1.28
CA VAL A 180 2.77 -5.89 1.60
C VAL A 180 1.71 -5.70 2.68
N ALA A 181 1.99 -4.82 3.66
CA ALA A 181 1.00 -4.29 4.58
C ALA A 181 0.78 -2.79 4.32
N LEU A 182 -0.47 -2.33 4.31
CA LEU A 182 -0.76 -0.92 4.07
C LEU A 182 -0.81 -0.12 5.38
N LEU A 183 -0.39 1.15 5.31
CA LEU A 183 -0.76 2.14 6.33
C LEU A 183 -2.29 2.23 6.44
N GLU A 184 -2.79 2.43 7.66
CA GLU A 184 -4.22 2.39 7.96
C GLU A 184 -4.98 3.58 7.36
N ARG A 185 -4.31 4.72 7.13
CA ARG A 185 -4.92 5.89 6.49
C ARG A 185 -4.05 6.46 5.35
N PRO A 186 -4.69 7.00 4.30
CA PRO A 186 -4.04 7.92 3.37
C PRO A 186 -3.48 9.15 4.12
N GLY A 187 -2.36 9.69 3.63
CA GLY A 187 -1.74 10.89 4.22
C GLY A 187 -0.99 10.66 5.54
N GLU A 188 -0.99 9.45 6.09
CA GLU A 188 -0.18 9.12 7.27
C GLU A 188 1.31 8.97 6.91
N LEU A 189 2.14 9.08 7.95
CA LEU A 189 3.56 8.77 7.88
C LEU A 189 3.85 7.58 8.80
N GLY A 190 4.53 6.58 8.25
CA GLY A 190 5.10 5.46 8.99
C GLY A 190 6.62 5.62 9.14
N ALA A 191 7.16 5.18 10.28
CA ALA A 191 8.60 5.12 10.52
C ALA A 191 9.00 3.74 11.03
N PHE A 192 9.99 3.13 10.39
CA PHE A 192 10.57 1.86 10.77
C PHE A 192 12.08 2.01 10.99
N HIS A 193 12.51 1.83 12.24
CA HIS A 193 13.90 1.91 12.64
C HIS A 193 14.50 0.51 12.66
N PHE A 194 15.68 0.35 12.07
CA PHE A 194 16.45 -0.89 12.06
C PHE A 194 17.92 -0.58 12.36
N ASP A 195 18.73 -1.61 12.62
CA ASP A 195 20.09 -1.48 13.18
C ASP A 195 20.97 -0.42 12.50
N HIS A 196 20.79 -0.19 11.20
CA HIS A 196 21.61 0.72 10.40
C HIS A 196 20.81 1.73 9.59
N GLY A 197 19.55 1.99 9.95
CA GLY A 197 18.77 2.93 9.18
C GLY A 197 17.34 3.17 9.64
N LEU A 198 16.70 4.00 8.84
CA LEU A 198 15.34 4.47 8.99
C LEU A 198 14.65 4.32 7.65
N ARG A 199 13.49 3.68 7.63
CA ARG A 199 12.58 3.66 6.50
C ARG A 199 11.36 4.52 6.83
N LEU A 200 11.04 5.48 5.96
CA LEU A 200 9.87 6.35 6.09
C LEU A 200 8.88 6.04 4.97
N VAL A 201 7.62 5.83 5.31
CA VAL A 201 6.56 5.35 4.41
C VAL A 201 5.40 6.34 4.43
N GLY A 202 4.79 6.65 3.29
CA GLY A 202 3.64 7.55 3.21
C GLY A 202 4.00 9.00 2.95
N GLU A 203 3.28 9.94 3.56
CA GLU A 203 3.38 11.36 3.21
C GLU A 203 4.22 12.16 4.20
N ALA A 204 5.16 12.94 3.68
CA ALA A 204 6.00 13.86 4.44
C ALA A 204 5.60 15.32 4.15
N ASP A 205 4.56 15.80 4.83
CA ASP A 205 3.91 17.07 4.57
C ASP A 205 3.87 17.98 5.83
N TRP A 206 3.01 19.00 5.84
CA TRP A 206 2.85 19.85 7.02
C TRP A 206 2.26 19.09 8.22
N SER A 207 1.29 18.21 7.98
CA SER A 207 0.58 17.48 9.03
C SER A 207 1.46 16.41 9.69
N THR A 208 2.33 15.75 8.91
CA THR A 208 3.23 14.69 9.39
C THR A 208 4.62 15.20 9.78
N ARG A 209 4.89 16.50 9.62
CA ARG A 209 6.21 17.13 9.86
C ARG A 209 6.82 16.80 11.22
N ALA A 210 6.01 16.83 12.28
CA ALA A 210 6.53 16.58 13.63
C ALA A 210 7.07 15.14 13.77
N GLN A 211 6.33 14.17 13.24
CA GLN A 211 6.73 12.77 13.22
C GLN A 211 7.94 12.53 12.32
N TRP A 212 7.96 13.15 11.14
CA TRP A 212 9.11 13.15 10.22
C TRP A 212 10.39 13.64 10.90
N SER A 213 10.32 14.81 11.55
CA SER A 213 11.46 15.40 12.24
C SER A 213 11.94 14.51 13.38
N ALA A 214 11.03 13.94 14.17
CA ALA A 214 11.37 13.09 15.32
C ALA A 214 12.03 11.77 14.88
N ALA A 215 11.52 11.11 13.84
CA ALA A 215 12.09 9.86 13.33
C ALA A 215 13.52 10.06 12.81
N LEU A 216 13.76 11.15 12.06
CA LEU A 216 15.09 11.51 11.57
C LEU A 216 16.06 11.82 12.72
N GLU A 217 15.60 12.57 13.73
CA GLU A 217 16.42 12.93 14.89
C GLU A 217 16.84 11.69 15.68
N ASP A 218 15.91 10.76 15.92
CA ASP A 218 16.20 9.51 16.62
C ASP A 218 17.19 8.64 15.83
N ALA A 219 16.99 8.49 14.51
CA ALA A 219 17.91 7.75 13.65
C ALA A 219 19.32 8.38 13.59
N LEU A 220 19.42 9.70 13.58
CA LEU A 220 20.69 10.42 13.55
C LEU A 220 21.41 10.42 14.91
N SER A 221 20.66 10.32 16.01
CA SER A 221 21.19 10.28 17.38
C SER A 221 21.67 8.89 17.81
N GLY A 222 21.29 7.85 17.07
CA GLY A 222 21.77 6.48 17.29
C GLY A 222 23.29 6.34 17.18
N PRO A 223 23.87 5.27 17.75
CA PRO A 223 25.32 5.08 17.77
C PRO A 223 25.92 5.12 16.36
N SER A 224 27.07 5.78 16.22
CA SER A 224 27.82 5.79 14.98
C SER A 224 28.44 4.41 14.75
N ALA A 225 28.10 3.77 13.64
CA ALA A 225 28.72 2.54 13.17
C ALA A 225 29.75 2.84 12.08
N ASP A 226 30.55 1.84 11.70
CA ASP A 226 31.49 1.94 10.56
C ASP A 226 30.78 2.04 9.19
N HIS A 227 29.46 1.76 9.17
CA HIS A 227 28.61 1.81 7.99
C HIS A 227 27.81 3.13 7.92
N PRO A 228 27.50 3.63 6.70
CA PRO A 228 26.62 4.78 6.54
C PRO A 228 25.22 4.50 7.11
N LEU A 229 24.59 5.52 7.71
CA LEU A 229 23.19 5.45 8.09
C LEU A 229 22.33 5.48 6.82
N LEU A 230 21.50 4.45 6.61
CA LEU A 230 20.55 4.42 5.51
C LEU A 230 19.25 5.13 5.91
N ILE A 231 18.84 6.15 5.16
CA ILE A 231 17.52 6.74 5.22
C ILE A 231 16.80 6.35 3.93
N ASP A 232 15.89 5.39 4.04
CA ASP A 232 15.10 4.90 2.92
C ASP A 232 13.77 5.66 2.81
N LEU A 233 13.71 6.51 1.80
CA LEU A 233 12.55 7.30 1.39
C LEU A 233 11.90 6.76 0.11
N THR A 234 12.28 5.56 -0.35
CA THR A 234 11.66 4.95 -1.54
C THR A 234 10.15 4.77 -1.41
N PRO A 235 9.57 4.45 -0.23
CA PRO A 235 8.11 4.29 -0.10
C PRO A 235 7.41 5.58 0.36
N VAL A 236 8.10 6.74 0.32
CA VAL A 236 7.48 8.05 0.56
C VAL A 236 6.69 8.46 -0.69
N SER A 237 5.37 8.53 -0.58
CA SER A 237 4.46 8.89 -1.67
C SER A 237 4.48 10.38 -1.98
N PHE A 238 4.74 11.22 -0.98
CA PHE A 238 4.83 12.66 -1.13
C PHE A 238 5.91 13.24 -0.21
N LEU A 239 6.79 14.08 -0.75
CA LEU A 239 7.81 14.79 0.00
C LEU A 239 7.66 16.30 -0.19
N SER A 240 7.20 16.99 0.85
CA SER A 240 7.13 18.46 0.84
C SER A 240 8.53 19.09 0.85
N VAL A 241 8.62 20.30 0.29
CA VAL A 241 9.86 21.11 0.32
C VAL A 241 10.37 21.32 1.75
N THR A 242 9.46 21.52 2.70
CA THR A 242 9.78 21.71 4.12
C THR A 242 10.45 20.47 4.70
N CYS A 243 9.85 19.29 4.50
CA CYS A 243 10.40 18.02 4.99
C CYS A 243 11.70 17.65 4.29
N GLY A 244 11.81 17.90 2.98
CA GLY A 244 13.06 17.72 2.23
C GLY A 244 14.19 18.61 2.74
N THR A 245 13.92 19.88 3.02
CA THR A 245 14.91 20.82 3.58
C THR A 245 15.35 20.40 4.98
N GLU A 246 14.41 19.87 5.77
CA GLU A 246 14.65 19.39 7.13
C GLU A 246 15.65 18.22 7.15
N VAL A 247 15.53 17.24 6.25
CA VAL A 247 16.52 16.15 6.13
C VAL A 247 17.93 16.71 5.92
N LEU A 248 18.08 17.63 4.96
CA LEU A 248 19.39 18.21 4.65
C LEU A 248 19.95 18.99 5.84
N ARG A 249 19.09 19.73 6.55
CA ARG A 249 19.45 20.50 7.74
C ARG A 249 19.90 19.58 8.88
N GLN A 250 19.12 18.56 9.21
CA GLN A 250 19.42 17.64 10.30
C GLN A 250 20.69 16.84 10.03
N VAL A 251 20.87 16.31 8.82
CA VAL A 251 22.10 15.58 8.44
C VAL A 251 23.33 16.48 8.55
N ARG A 252 23.23 17.75 8.14
CA ARG A 252 24.32 18.73 8.29
C ARG A 252 24.65 19.05 9.75
N GLN A 253 23.66 18.98 10.64
CA GLN A 253 23.79 19.34 12.06
C GLN A 253 24.08 18.15 12.97
N ALA A 254 23.92 16.91 12.48
CA ALA A 254 24.13 15.69 13.23
C ALA A 254 25.53 15.63 13.87
N ARG A 255 25.58 15.20 15.14
CA ARG A 255 26.80 15.06 15.93
C ARG A 255 26.84 13.68 16.60
N PRO A 256 27.93 12.89 16.44
CA PRO A 256 29.08 13.16 15.57
C PRO A 256 28.68 13.17 14.09
N ALA A 257 29.49 13.83 13.25
CA ALA A 257 29.26 13.80 11.80
C ALA A 257 29.41 12.34 11.31
N ARG A 258 28.37 11.82 10.67
CA ARG A 258 28.34 10.46 10.11
C ARG A 258 27.92 10.49 8.66
N ARG A 259 28.35 9.50 7.89
CA ARG A 259 27.90 9.33 6.49
C ARG A 259 26.43 8.88 6.50
N VAL A 260 25.62 9.52 5.65
CA VAL A 260 24.20 9.22 5.49
C VAL A 260 23.92 8.94 4.02
N GLU A 261 23.33 7.79 3.74
CA GLU A 261 22.83 7.41 2.42
C GLU A 261 21.32 7.61 2.42
N VAL A 262 20.82 8.50 1.55
CA VAL A 262 19.38 8.69 1.36
C VAL A 262 18.98 7.98 0.08
N ARG A 263 18.25 6.86 0.22
CA ARG A 263 17.67 6.14 -0.91
C ARG A 263 16.28 6.69 -1.20
N CYS A 264 16.00 7.04 -2.45
CA CYS A 264 14.74 7.67 -2.81
C CYS A 264 14.43 7.54 -4.31
N SER A 265 13.19 7.86 -4.70
CA SER A 265 12.83 7.93 -6.12
C SER A 265 13.65 8.98 -6.87
N PRO A 266 13.85 8.85 -8.19
CA PRO A 266 14.54 9.88 -9.00
C PRO A 266 13.91 11.27 -8.85
N PHE A 267 12.58 11.33 -8.69
CA PHE A 267 11.85 12.58 -8.45
C PHE A 267 12.25 13.23 -7.10
N ASN A 268 12.26 12.45 -6.02
CA ASN A 268 12.66 12.93 -4.70
C ASN A 268 14.16 13.30 -4.66
N ALA A 269 15.01 12.55 -5.36
CA ALA A 269 16.43 12.86 -5.49
C ALA A 269 16.65 14.22 -6.18
N GLU A 270 15.92 14.48 -7.27
CA GLU A 270 15.97 15.78 -7.96
C GLU A 270 15.48 16.94 -7.08
N LEU A 271 14.39 16.73 -6.33
CA LEU A 271 13.94 17.71 -5.34
C LEU A 271 15.04 18.01 -4.31
N LEU A 272 15.63 16.98 -3.68
CA LEU A 272 16.69 17.15 -2.68
C LEU A 272 17.93 17.85 -3.26
N ARG A 273 18.30 17.57 -4.52
CA ARG A 273 19.38 18.29 -5.21
C ARG A 273 19.08 19.78 -5.36
N ARG A 274 17.85 20.14 -5.76
CA ARG A 274 17.42 21.54 -5.86
C ARG A 274 17.40 22.25 -4.52
N LEU A 275 17.11 21.52 -3.45
CA LEU A 275 17.18 22.03 -2.07
C LEU A 275 18.61 22.13 -1.51
N GLY A 276 19.62 21.70 -2.27
CA GLY A 276 21.03 21.89 -1.92
C GLY A 276 21.70 20.66 -1.33
N ALA A 277 21.22 19.44 -1.59
CA ALA A 277 21.85 18.20 -1.11
C ALA A 277 23.35 18.11 -1.41
N ARG A 278 23.81 18.65 -2.56
CA ARG A 278 25.24 18.70 -2.94
C ARG A 278 26.12 19.49 -1.98
N GLY A 279 25.53 20.39 -1.18
CA GLY A 279 26.25 21.17 -0.17
C GLY A 279 26.41 20.45 1.18
N VAL A 280 25.82 19.26 1.34
CA VAL A 280 25.91 18.47 2.58
C VAL A 280 26.93 17.35 2.38
N GLY A 281 28.19 17.59 2.78
CA GLY A 281 29.32 16.71 2.45
C GLY A 281 29.27 15.29 3.03
N THR A 282 28.38 15.01 3.99
CA THR A 282 28.18 13.68 4.57
C THR A 282 26.98 12.94 3.98
N LEU A 283 26.22 13.56 3.08
CA LEU A 283 24.99 13.02 2.51
C LEU A 283 25.23 12.51 1.08
N PHE A 284 24.79 11.29 0.82
CA PHE A 284 24.86 10.63 -0.48
C PHE A 284 23.44 10.26 -0.92
N LEU A 285 23.03 10.68 -2.11
CA LEU A 285 21.75 10.30 -2.69
C LEU A 285 21.91 9.03 -3.51
N VAL A 286 21.06 8.04 -3.28
CA VAL A 286 20.94 6.83 -4.09
C VAL A 286 19.55 6.81 -4.71
N GLU A 287 19.49 6.80 -6.03
CA GLU A 287 18.24 6.70 -6.77
C GLU A 287 17.84 5.23 -6.89
N ASP A 288 16.58 4.95 -6.57
CA ASP A 288 15.95 3.65 -6.74
C ASP A 288 14.53 3.89 -7.27
N GLU A 289 14.15 3.20 -8.34
CA GLU A 289 12.80 3.32 -8.93
C GLU A 289 11.70 2.62 -8.09
N GLY A 290 12.12 2.04 -6.96
CA GLY A 290 11.34 1.09 -6.18
C GLY A 290 11.50 -0.27 -6.82
N SER A 291 11.96 -1.25 -6.04
CA SER A 291 12.25 -2.59 -6.55
C SER A 291 11.04 -3.18 -7.28
N VAL A 292 11.31 -3.60 -8.51
CA VAL A 292 10.47 -4.50 -9.32
C VAL A 292 10.65 -5.90 -8.73
N TRP A 293 10.01 -6.16 -7.58
CA TRP A 293 9.80 -7.55 -7.15
C TRP A 293 8.62 -8.11 -7.93
#